data_AF-A0A062BYB1-F1
#
_entry.id   AF-A0A062BYB1-F1
#
_cell.length_a   1.000
_cell.length_b   1.000
_cell.length_c   1.000
_cell.angle_alpha   90.00
_cell.angle_beta   90.00
_cell.angle_gamma   90.00
#
_symmetry.space_group_name_H-M   'P 1'
#
loop_
_entity.id
_entity.type
_entity.pdbx_description
1 polymer ?
#
loop_
_entity_poly.entity_id
_entity_poly.type
_entity_poly.pdbx_seq_one_letter_code
_entity_poly.pdbx_strand_id
1 'polypeptide(L)' 'MKNIPNGTQVIHHLNYEEQVFYKEENGNLLFWNESKWEKALIESIEMMIIKDFELTDLRN' A
#
# COMPACT_ATOMS: atom_id res chain seq x y z
N MET A 1 11.97 5.81 -10.06
CA MET A 1 10.76 5.64 -9.24
C MET A 1 10.60 6.88 -8.39
N LYS A 2 9.39 7.46 -8.35
CA LYS A 2 9.04 8.54 -7.40
C LYS A 2 9.40 8.08 -5.98
N ASN A 3 9.80 9.01 -5.11
CA ASN A 3 10.20 8.74 -3.73
C ASN A 3 9.18 7.82 -3.02
N ILE A 4 9.53 6.54 -2.84
CA ILE A 4 8.69 5.60 -2.10
C ILE A 4 8.69 6.07 -0.64
N PRO A 5 7.51 6.31 -0.04
CA PRO A 5 7.42 6.74 1.35
C PRO A 5 8.10 5.73 2.29
N ASN A 6 8.81 6.22 3.30
CA ASN A 6 9.47 5.35 4.26
C ASN A 6 8.44 4.46 4.99
N GLY A 7 8.78 3.18 5.17
CA GLY A 7 7.90 2.19 5.77
C GLY A 7 6.86 1.58 4.82
N THR A 8 6.87 1.93 3.52
CA THR A 8 6.05 1.22 2.52
C THR A 8 6.42 -0.25 2.49
N GLN A 9 5.40 -1.11 2.57
CA GLN A 9 5.54 -2.56 2.49
C GLN A 9 5.04 -3.10 1.15
N VAL A 10 4.02 -2.47 0.56
CA VAL A 10 3.46 -2.89 -0.72
C VAL A 10 3.10 -1.68 -1.58
N ILE A 11 3.30 -1.80 -2.89
CA ILE A 11 2.82 -0.84 -3.89
C ILE A 11 1.65 -1.48 -4.64
N HIS A 12 0.50 -0.81 -4.69
CA HIS A 12 -0.63 -1.18 -5.54
C HIS A 12 -0.59 -0.35 -6.83
N HIS A 13 -0.66 -1.00 -7.98
CA HIS A 13 -0.71 -0.35 -9.28
C HIS A 13 -2.17 -0.21 -9.72
N LEU A 14 -2.75 0.97 -9.56
CA LEU A 14 -4.13 1.23 -10.00
C LEU A 14 -4.24 1.20 -11.52
N ASN A 15 -3.18 1.67 -12.19
CA ASN A 15 -2.96 1.62 -13.63
C ASN A 15 -1.46 1.88 -13.93
N TYR A 16 -1.10 2.10 -15.19
CA TYR A 16 0.28 2.33 -15.61
C TYR A 16 0.91 3.62 -15.01
N GLU A 17 0.11 4.61 -14.64
CA GLU A 17 0.59 5.93 -14.17
C GLU A 17 0.37 6.15 -12.67
N GLU A 18 -0.58 5.42 -12.07
CA GLU A 18 -1.04 5.63 -10.70
C GLU A 18 -0.65 4.46 -9.78
N GLN A 19 0.05 4.81 -8.70
CA GLN A 19 0.51 3.89 -7.68
C GLN A 19 0.06 4.39 -6.31
N VAL A 20 -0.37 3.46 -5.47
CA VAL A 20 -0.70 3.72 -4.07
C VAL A 20 0.20 2.87 -3.19
N PHE A 21 0.81 3.51 -2.19
CA PHE A 21 1.75 2.87 -1.27
C PHE A 21 1.03 2.48 0.00
N TYR A 22 1.26 1.26 0.47
CA TYR A 22 0.60 0.70 1.65
C TYR A 22 1.62 0.22 2.69
N LYS A 23 1.23 0.30 3.96
CA LYS A 23 1.91 -0.36 5.09
C LYS A 23 0.88 -0.82 6.12
N GLU A 24 1.23 -1.83 6.90
CA GLU A 24 0.51 -2.21 8.10
C GLU A 24 1.24 -1.67 9.33
N GLU A 25 0.49 -1.04 10.22
CA GLU A 25 1.02 -0.50 11.47
C GLU A 25 -0.04 -0.66 12.56
N ASN A 26 0.33 -1.29 13.67
CA ASN A 26 -0.56 -1.55 14.82
C ASN A 26 -1.88 -2.23 14.41
N GLY A 27 -1.81 -3.22 13.51
CA GLY A 27 -2.97 -3.99 13.04
C GLY A 27 -3.93 -3.24 12.12
N ASN A 28 -3.53 -2.06 11.60
CA ASN A 28 -4.31 -1.33 10.59
C ASN A 28 -3.51 -1.23 9.29
N LEU A 29 -4.18 -1.47 8.16
CA LEU A 29 -3.67 -1.09 6.86
C LEU A 29 -3.77 0.43 6.67
N LEU A 30 -2.66 1.04 6.31
CA LEU A 30 -2.55 2.45 5.99
C LEU A 30 -2.11 2.62 4.53
N PHE A 31 -2.59 3.67 3.87
CA PHE A 31 -2.13 4.09 2.55
C PHE A 31 -1.52 5.49 2.61
N TRP A 32 -0.58 5.77 1.72
CA TRP A 32 0.05 7.08 1.64
C TRP A 32 -0.80 8.07 0.84
N ASN A 33 -1.24 9.15 1.48
CA ASN A 33 -2.02 10.21 0.88
C ASN A 33 -1.31 11.57 1.03
N GLU A 34 -0.90 12.18 -0.09
CA GLU A 34 -0.34 13.53 -0.26
C GLU A 34 0.82 14.00 0.66
N SER A 35 1.12 13.32 1.77
CA SER A 35 2.25 13.54 2.70
C SER A 35 2.10 12.76 4.01
N LYS A 36 1.04 11.97 4.20
CA LYS A 36 0.76 11.27 5.46
C LYS A 36 0.17 9.88 5.23
N TRP A 37 0.27 9.03 6.24
CA TRP A 37 -0.37 7.72 6.28
C TRP A 37 -1.82 7.88 6.77
N GLU A 38 -2.77 7.39 5.98
CA GLU A 38 -4.19 7.38 6.32
C GLU A 38 -4.72 5.95 6.38
N LYS A 39 -5.76 5.72 7.17
CA LYS A 39 -6.36 4.38 7.29
C LYS A 39 -7.02 3.97 5.97
N ALA A 40 -6.65 2.80 5.46
CA ALA A 40 -7.27 2.25 4.27
C ALA A 40 -8.67 1.69 4.58
N LEU A 41 -9.51 1.61 3.55
CA LEU A 41 -10.81 0.93 3.63
C LEU A 41 -10.67 -0.60 3.66
N ILE A 42 -9.57 -1.14 3.13
CA ILE A 42 -9.23 -2.55 3.22
C ILE A 42 -8.52 -2.81 4.55
N GLU A 43 -8.77 -3.97 5.15
CA GLU A 43 -8.36 -4.27 6.53
C GLU A 43 -6.86 -4.61 6.65
N SER A 44 -6.29 -5.27 5.64
CA SER A 44 -4.91 -5.79 5.67
C SER A 44 -4.32 -5.94 4.26
N ILE A 45 -3.00 -6.06 4.17
CA ILE A 45 -2.29 -6.44 2.93
C ILE A 45 -2.76 -7.81 2.46
N GLU A 46 -2.96 -8.76 3.38
CA GLU A 46 -3.47 -10.09 3.07
C GLU A 46 -4.83 -10.03 2.36
N MET A 47 -5.73 -9.15 2.81
CA MET A 47 -7.02 -8.95 2.15
C MET A 47 -6.90 -8.31 0.76
N MET A 48 -5.85 -7.53 0.49
CA MET A 48 -5.57 -7.04 -0.86
C MET A 48 -5.12 -8.18 -1.77
N ILE A 49 -4.29 -9.11 -1.27
CA ILE A 49 -3.84 -10.30 -2.01
C ILE A 49 -5.04 -11.22 -2.30
N ILE A 50 -5.87 -11.51 -1.30
CA ILE A 50 -7.09 -12.33 -1.46
C ILE A 50 -8.07 -11.73 -2.49
N LYS A 51 -8.07 -10.41 -2.63
CA LYS A 51 -8.91 -9.70 -3.60
C LYS A 51 -8.24 -9.49 -4.97
N ASP A 52 -7.11 -10.16 -5.22
CA ASP A 52 -6.34 -10.12 -6.48
C ASP A 52 -5.92 -8.71 -6.91
N PHE A 53 -5.51 -7.87 -5.96
CA PHE A 53 -4.95 -6.56 -6.28
C PHE A 53 -3.59 -6.71 -7.00
N GLU A 54 -3.27 -5.79 -7.92
CA GLU A 54 -1.97 -5.78 -8.60
C GLU A 54 -0.91 -5.14 -7.70
N LEU A 55 -0.16 -5.97 -6.99
CA LEU A 55 0.76 -5.55 -5.93
C LEU A 55 2.23 -5.82 -6.29
N THR A 56 3.12 -4.92 -5.88
CA THR A 56 4.55 -5.19 -5.71
C THR A 56 4.86 -5.27 -4.23
N ASP A 57 5.21 -6.46 -3.76
CA ASP A 57 5.60 -6.69 -2.36
C ASP A 57 7.07 -6.26 -2.14
N LEU A 58 7.29 -5.43 -1.13
CA LEU A 58 8.60 -4.91 -0.73
C LEU A 58 9.02 -5.45 0.65
N ARG A 59 8.22 -6.33 1.26
CA ARG A 59 8.54 -7.02 2.51
C ARG A 59 9.61 -8.06 2.19
N ASN A 60 10.88 -7.70 2.34
CA ASN A 60 12.00 -8.64 2.25
C ASN A 60 11.88 -9.76 3.29
#